data_AF-A0A2S3U1I6-F1
#
_entry.id   AF-A0A2S3U1I6-F1
#
_cell.length_a   1.000
_cell.length_b   1.000
_cell.length_c   1.000
_cell.angle_alpha   90.00
_cell.angle_beta   90.00
_cell.angle_gamma   90.00
#
_symmetry.space_group_name_H-M   'P 1'
#
loop_
_entity.id
_entity.type
_entity.pdbx_description
1 polymer ?
#
loop_
_entity_poly.entity_id
_entity_poly.type
_entity_poly.pdbx_seq_one_letter_code
_entity_poly.pdbx_strand_id
1 'polypeptide(L)'
;MIWRSFTKTSWRRLQISILSPADILVQLNAYLRRQDLHGTRVYVELAGFAQLPAQEQGIVTTMLEQGADVTISLMLDHKVVDRAPENGTLFYQSGRLYYRLYQYARIRQIPVSQDIYAETPRVAPGLVALDDFWRGQPQAATGYEEPNTNVHLFRTDSRQTELAQVGRMIRAMVAKKHADPADDYHYRDFLIMTRHLDAYQTMLAPTFHELENTILFVDLQAFNGRPSV
;
A
#
# COMPACT_ATOMS: atom_id res chain seq x y z
N MET A 1 -38.10 56.50 37.16
CA MET A 1 -37.45 56.43 35.85
C MET A 1 -36.09 55.78 36.07
N ILE A 2 -36.02 54.46 35.95
CA ILE A 2 -34.85 53.64 36.32
C ILE A 2 -34.39 52.93 35.05
N TRP A 3 -33.23 53.31 34.55
CA TRP A 3 -32.57 52.64 33.42
C TRP A 3 -32.11 51.25 33.88
N ARG A 4 -32.74 50.20 33.35
CA ARG A 4 -32.27 48.81 33.43
C ARG A 4 -31.31 48.57 32.27
N SER A 5 -30.01 48.39 32.57
CA SER A 5 -29.06 47.87 31.59
C SER A 5 -29.35 46.39 31.31
N PHE A 6 -29.46 46.05 30.03
CA PHE A 6 -29.69 44.70 29.57
C PHE A 6 -28.47 43.82 29.84
N THR A 7 -28.76 42.64 30.38
CA THR A 7 -27.81 41.61 30.77
C THR A 7 -27.12 40.98 29.58
N LYS A 8 -25.80 40.89 29.71
CA LYS A 8 -24.83 39.95 29.11
C LYS A 8 -25.48 38.71 28.46
N THR A 9 -25.82 38.81 27.17
CA THR A 9 -26.25 37.66 26.37
C THR A 9 -25.05 36.74 26.17
N SER A 10 -25.11 35.55 26.77
CA SER A 10 -24.13 34.49 26.63
C SER A 10 -24.11 33.97 25.20
N TRP A 11 -23.07 34.32 24.44
CA TRP A 11 -22.70 33.57 23.25
C TRP A 11 -22.12 32.22 23.71
N ARG A 12 -22.99 31.21 23.88
CA ARG A 12 -22.55 29.82 23.81
C ARG A 12 -22.03 29.61 22.40
N ARG A 13 -20.71 29.74 22.23
CA ARG A 13 -20.01 29.23 21.06
C ARG A 13 -20.37 27.75 20.93
N LEU A 14 -21.19 27.43 19.93
CA LEU A 14 -21.23 26.10 19.35
C LEU A 14 -19.85 25.85 18.75
N GLN A 15 -18.95 25.31 19.56
CA GLN A 15 -17.69 24.78 19.08
C GLN A 15 -18.04 23.45 18.40
N ILE A 16 -18.35 23.53 17.11
CA ILE A 16 -18.34 22.36 16.23
C ILE A 16 -16.89 21.86 16.29
N SER A 17 -16.62 20.84 17.10
CA SER A 17 -15.30 20.21 17.09
C SER A 17 -15.19 19.48 15.76
N ILE A 18 -14.52 20.10 14.80
CA ILE A 18 -14.08 19.42 13.59
C ILE A 18 -13.08 18.37 14.08
N LEU A 19 -13.49 17.10 14.12
CA LEU A 19 -12.62 16.01 14.49
C LEU A 19 -11.54 15.90 13.42
N SER A 20 -10.27 16.00 13.82
CA SER A 20 -9.19 15.61 12.93
C SER A 20 -9.21 14.09 12.72
N PRO A 21 -8.66 13.55 11.62
CA PRO A 21 -8.52 12.11 11.44
C PRO A 21 -7.83 11.40 12.61
N ALA A 22 -6.87 12.07 13.26
CA ALA A 22 -6.20 11.56 14.45
C ALA A 22 -7.16 11.47 15.66
N ASP A 23 -8.07 12.43 15.82
CA ASP A 23 -9.07 12.41 16.89
C ASP A 23 -10.07 11.25 16.72
N ILE A 24 -10.38 10.89 15.47
CA ILE A 24 -11.27 9.76 15.16
C ILE A 24 -10.63 8.44 15.63
N LEU A 25 -9.36 8.19 15.34
CA LEU A 25 -8.68 6.97 15.76
C LEU A 25 -8.57 6.87 17.28
N VAL A 26 -8.34 8.00 17.96
CA VAL A 26 -8.32 8.06 19.43
C VAL A 26 -9.70 7.72 20.01
N GLN A 27 -10.77 8.31 19.47
CA GLN A 27 -12.14 8.03 19.91
C GLN A 27 -12.55 6.59 19.64
N LEU A 28 -12.22 6.04 18.47
CA LEU A 28 -12.45 4.63 18.14
C LEU A 28 -11.76 3.72 19.15
N ASN A 29 -10.49 3.99 19.45
CA ASN A 29 -9.73 3.19 20.42
C ASN A 29 -10.38 3.26 21.82
N ALA A 30 -10.82 4.45 22.25
CA ALA A 30 -11.51 4.63 23.52
C ALA A 30 -12.87 3.91 23.59
N TYR A 31 -13.59 3.86 22.46
CA TYR A 31 -14.84 3.12 22.33
C TYR A 31 -14.62 1.62 22.43
N LEU A 32 -13.64 1.09 21.67
CA LEU A 32 -13.33 -0.34 21.62
C LEU A 32 -12.93 -0.90 22.98
N ARG A 33 -12.20 -0.14 23.81
CA ARG A 33 -11.83 -0.53 25.20
C ARG A 33 -13.01 -0.86 26.11
N ARG A 34 -14.24 -0.52 25.73
CA ARG A 34 -15.47 -0.75 26.50
C ARG A 34 -16.38 -1.79 25.87
N GLN A 35 -15.97 -2.39 24.77
CA GLN A 35 -16.75 -3.40 24.06
C GLN A 35 -16.21 -4.79 24.36
N ASP A 36 -17.12 -5.76 24.46
CA ASP A 36 -16.75 -7.18 24.35
C ASP A 36 -16.68 -7.52 22.86
N LEU A 37 -15.51 -7.96 22.38
CA LEU A 37 -15.28 -8.32 20.99
C LEU A 37 -15.13 -9.83 20.78
N HIS A 38 -15.43 -10.66 21.77
CA HIS A 38 -15.44 -12.11 21.60
C HIS A 38 -16.35 -12.54 20.44
N GLY A 39 -15.83 -13.38 19.55
CA GLY A 39 -16.53 -13.83 18.34
C GLY A 39 -16.46 -12.86 17.16
N THR A 40 -15.84 -11.68 17.33
CA THR A 40 -15.56 -10.75 16.23
C THR A 40 -14.29 -11.19 15.50
N ARG A 41 -14.35 -11.26 14.16
CA ARG A 41 -13.19 -11.51 13.29
C ARG A 41 -12.84 -10.26 12.51
N VAL A 42 -11.59 -9.86 12.56
CA VAL A 42 -11.06 -8.68 11.88
C VAL A 42 -9.92 -9.09 10.97
N TYR A 43 -10.00 -8.67 9.71
CA TYR A 43 -8.94 -8.89 8.72
C TYR A 43 -8.30 -7.54 8.39
N VAL A 44 -6.99 -7.45 8.60
CA VAL A 44 -6.21 -6.25 8.30
C VAL A 44 -5.28 -6.56 7.14
N GLU A 45 -5.52 -5.90 6.00
CA GLU A 45 -4.65 -5.98 4.83
C GLU A 45 -3.77 -4.72 4.77
N LEU A 46 -2.46 -4.93 4.76
CA LEU A 46 -1.48 -3.87 4.59
C LEU A 46 -0.94 -3.89 3.16
N ALA A 47 -0.91 -2.75 2.50
CA ALA A 47 -0.35 -2.64 1.16
C ALA A 47 1.19 -2.75 1.20
N GLY A 48 1.75 -3.74 0.51
CA GLY A 48 3.20 -3.92 0.37
C GLY A 48 3.92 -4.08 1.72
N PHE A 49 4.94 -3.24 1.96
CA PHE A 49 5.73 -3.23 3.21
C PHE A 49 5.21 -2.20 4.23
N ALA A 50 3.95 -1.79 4.11
CA ALA A 50 3.37 -0.77 4.96
C ALA A 50 3.44 -1.14 6.44
N GLN A 51 3.63 -0.12 7.28
CA GLN A 51 3.58 -0.25 8.73
C GLN A 51 2.21 0.16 9.23
N LEU A 52 1.87 -0.32 10.43
CA LEU A 52 0.81 0.26 11.24
C LEU A 52 1.40 1.43 12.06
N PRO A 53 0.94 2.69 11.83
CA PRO A 53 1.25 3.81 12.71
C PRO A 53 0.85 3.51 14.15
N ALA A 54 1.47 4.21 15.12
CA ALA A 54 1.27 3.93 16.54
C ALA A 54 -0.21 3.97 16.99
N GLN A 55 -1.01 4.86 16.41
CA GLN A 55 -2.45 4.97 16.73
C GLN A 55 -3.24 3.75 16.23
N GLU A 56 -2.99 3.31 15.00
CA GLU A 56 -3.63 2.13 14.40
C GLU A 56 -3.17 0.84 15.09
N GLN A 57 -1.87 0.74 15.40
CA GLN A 57 -1.35 -0.36 16.20
C GLN A 57 -2.05 -0.40 17.57
N GLY A 58 -2.29 0.76 18.19
CA GLY A 58 -3.06 0.89 19.43
C GLY A 58 -4.47 0.31 19.31
N ILE A 59 -5.16 0.57 18.20
CA ILE A 59 -6.48 0.01 17.91
C ILE A 59 -6.41 -1.51 17.79
N VAL A 60 -5.47 -2.05 17.00
CA VAL A 60 -5.25 -3.50 16.85
C VAL A 60 -5.01 -4.16 18.21
N THR A 61 -4.12 -3.60 19.02
CA THR A 61 -3.83 -4.15 20.34
C THR A 61 -5.03 -4.11 21.29
N THR A 62 -5.84 -3.04 21.26
CA THR A 62 -7.09 -2.96 22.03
C THR A 62 -8.08 -4.03 21.57
N MET A 63 -8.24 -4.25 20.26
CA MET A 63 -9.14 -5.29 19.75
C MET A 63 -8.74 -6.68 20.25
N LEU A 64 -7.43 -6.99 20.21
CA LEU A 64 -6.88 -8.23 20.75
C LEU A 64 -7.17 -8.38 22.26
N GLU A 65 -6.98 -7.32 23.05
CA GLU A 65 -7.27 -7.32 24.49
C GLU A 65 -8.76 -7.53 24.80
N GLN A 66 -9.67 -7.10 23.92
CA GLN A 66 -11.12 -7.27 24.08
C GLN A 66 -11.65 -8.58 23.48
N GLY A 67 -10.77 -9.49 23.06
CA GLY A 67 -11.15 -10.83 22.63
C GLY A 67 -11.48 -10.99 21.14
N ALA A 68 -11.19 -9.98 20.31
CA ALA A 68 -11.33 -10.11 18.86
C ALA A 68 -10.27 -11.07 18.28
N ASP A 69 -10.67 -11.84 17.28
CA ASP A 69 -9.76 -12.61 16.43
C ASP A 69 -9.28 -11.73 15.28
N VAL A 70 -8.00 -11.34 15.32
CA VAL A 70 -7.42 -10.40 14.35
C VAL A 70 -6.39 -11.14 13.48
N THR A 71 -6.68 -11.23 12.18
CA THR A 71 -5.76 -11.74 11.16
C THR A 71 -5.14 -10.57 10.40
N ILE A 72 -3.81 -10.53 10.31
CA ILE A 72 -3.08 -9.45 9.67
C ILE A 72 -2.25 -10.02 8.52
N SER A 73 -2.50 -9.53 7.31
CA SER A 73 -1.73 -9.88 6.12
C SER A 73 -0.42 -9.09 6.13
N LEU A 74 0.71 -9.80 6.05
CA LEU A 74 2.05 -9.22 6.07
C LEU A 74 2.90 -9.82 4.95
N MET A 75 3.61 -8.97 4.22
CA MET A 75 4.59 -9.40 3.23
C MET A 75 5.92 -9.72 3.91
N LEU A 76 6.27 -11.01 3.97
CA LEU A 76 7.45 -11.56 4.64
C LEU A 76 8.01 -12.75 3.85
N ASP A 77 9.29 -13.02 4.05
CA ASP A 77 9.98 -14.23 3.57
C ASP A 77 10.01 -15.36 4.60
N HIS A 78 9.97 -15.04 5.90
CA HIS A 78 9.95 -16.02 6.97
C HIS A 78 9.27 -15.49 8.24
N LYS A 79 8.99 -16.41 9.18
CA LYS A 79 8.45 -16.10 10.50
C LYS A 79 9.49 -15.40 11.39
N VAL A 80 9.11 -14.31 12.05
CA VAL A 80 10.02 -13.48 12.86
C VAL A 80 9.57 -13.43 14.34
N VAL A 81 9.79 -14.53 15.08
CA VAL A 81 9.33 -14.64 16.49
C VAL A 81 10.44 -14.50 17.53
N ASP A 82 11.62 -15.05 17.27
CA ASP A 82 12.65 -15.18 18.30
C ASP A 82 13.53 -13.93 18.44
N ARG A 83 13.77 -13.24 17.32
CA ARG A 83 14.60 -12.05 17.25
C ARG A 83 13.97 -11.00 16.35
N ALA A 84 14.18 -9.73 16.68
CA ALA A 84 13.80 -8.63 15.80
C ALA A 84 14.58 -8.73 14.48
N PRO A 85 14.00 -8.31 13.34
CA PRO A 85 14.67 -8.40 12.05
C PRO A 85 15.90 -7.49 12.01
N GLU A 86 16.91 -7.92 11.26
CA GLU A 86 18.13 -7.15 11.06
C GLU A 86 17.88 -5.93 10.16
N ASN A 87 18.50 -4.80 10.52
CA ASN A 87 18.41 -3.58 9.74
C ASN A 87 18.94 -3.79 8.31
N GLY A 88 18.25 -3.23 7.33
CA GLY A 88 18.67 -3.30 5.92
C GLY A 88 18.18 -4.53 5.16
N THR A 89 17.44 -5.44 5.82
CA THR A 89 16.72 -6.53 5.13
C THR A 89 15.52 -5.99 4.36
N LEU A 90 15.19 -6.61 3.22
CA LEU A 90 14.06 -6.22 2.36
C LEU A 90 12.73 -6.17 3.15
N PHE A 91 12.53 -7.16 4.03
CA PHE A 91 11.32 -7.33 4.82
C PHE A 91 11.38 -6.68 6.21
N TYR A 92 12.35 -5.79 6.47
CA TYR A 92 12.59 -5.22 7.81
C TYR A 92 11.32 -4.59 8.42
N GLN A 93 10.56 -3.81 7.65
CA GLN A 93 9.39 -3.09 8.17
C GLN A 93 8.26 -4.04 8.59
N SER A 94 7.89 -4.96 7.69
CA SER A 94 6.90 -6.00 7.96
C SER A 94 7.35 -6.93 9.10
N GLY A 95 8.62 -7.35 9.09
CA GLY A 95 9.16 -8.27 10.09
C GLY A 95 9.17 -7.65 11.48
N ARG A 96 9.42 -6.35 11.56
CA ARG A 96 9.39 -5.61 12.83
C ARG A 96 7.97 -5.49 13.37
N LEU A 97 6.98 -5.30 12.49
CA LEU A 97 5.58 -5.27 12.87
C LEU A 97 5.12 -6.66 13.36
N TYR A 98 5.43 -7.72 12.61
CA TYR A 98 5.17 -9.11 13.00
C TYR A 98 5.75 -9.39 14.39
N TYR A 99 7.05 -9.16 14.57
CA TYR A 99 7.74 -9.39 15.84
C TYR A 99 7.08 -8.64 17.00
N ARG A 100 6.76 -7.35 16.81
CA ARG A 100 6.13 -6.54 17.86
C ARG A 100 4.76 -7.06 18.27
N LEU A 101 3.91 -7.40 17.31
CA LEU A 101 2.57 -7.92 17.59
C LEU A 101 2.62 -9.31 18.22
N TYR A 102 3.51 -10.17 17.74
CA TYR A 102 3.75 -11.49 18.32
C TYR A 102 4.20 -11.39 19.78
N GLN A 103 5.21 -10.55 20.08
CA GLN A 103 5.69 -10.36 21.45
C GLN A 103 4.61 -9.73 22.34
N TYR A 104 3.84 -8.78 21.82
CA TYR A 104 2.73 -8.17 22.55
C TYR A 104 1.67 -9.21 22.94
N ALA A 105 1.25 -10.07 22.01
CA ALA A 105 0.32 -11.16 22.28
C ALA A 105 0.89 -12.13 23.31
N ARG A 106 2.17 -12.51 23.18
CA ARG A 106 2.86 -13.44 24.09
C ARG A 106 2.91 -12.93 25.53
N ILE A 107 3.29 -11.66 25.72
CA ILE A 107 3.37 -11.01 27.04
C ILE A 107 2.00 -10.96 27.72
N ARG A 108 0.93 -10.78 26.94
CA ARG A 108 -0.45 -10.70 27.41
C ARG A 108 -1.21 -12.02 27.39
N GLN A 109 -0.53 -13.12 27.07
CA GLN A 109 -1.10 -14.46 27.00
C GLN A 109 -2.29 -14.56 26.03
N ILE A 110 -2.29 -13.74 24.98
CA ILE A 110 -3.28 -13.79 23.91
C ILE A 110 -2.89 -14.96 22.99
N PRO A 111 -3.81 -15.91 22.70
CA PRO A 111 -3.53 -17.02 21.81
C PRO A 111 -3.11 -16.54 20.41
N VAL A 112 -2.05 -17.14 19.86
CA VAL A 112 -1.58 -16.86 18.50
C VAL A 112 -1.79 -18.12 17.66
N SER A 113 -2.62 -17.98 16.62
CA SER A 113 -2.87 -19.03 15.64
C SER A 113 -1.64 -19.35 14.78
N GLN A 114 -1.67 -20.46 14.06
CA GLN A 114 -0.63 -20.78 13.08
C GLN A 114 -0.65 -19.77 11.92
N ASP A 115 0.52 -19.45 11.40
CA ASP A 115 0.65 -18.56 10.25
C ASP A 115 0.11 -19.26 8.99
N ILE A 116 -0.59 -18.50 8.15
CA ILE A 116 -1.14 -18.96 6.86
C ILE A 116 -0.27 -18.37 5.76
N TYR A 117 0.20 -19.22 4.84
CA TYR A 117 1.08 -18.82 3.74
C TYR A 117 0.35 -18.88 2.40
N ALA A 118 0.66 -17.93 1.50
CA ALA A 118 0.20 -18.01 0.12
C ALA A 118 1.05 -19.05 -0.63
N GLU A 119 0.40 -20.10 -1.14
CA GLU A 119 1.10 -21.23 -1.77
C GLU A 119 1.29 -21.07 -3.29
N THR A 120 0.47 -20.25 -3.94
CA THR A 120 0.44 -20.12 -5.40
C THR A 120 0.83 -18.71 -5.85
N PRO A 121 1.94 -18.55 -6.59
CA PRO A 121 2.28 -17.28 -7.22
C PRO A 121 1.20 -16.84 -8.21
N ARG A 122 0.88 -15.55 -8.22
CA ARG A 122 -0.10 -14.94 -9.15
C ARG A 122 0.52 -14.38 -10.43
N VAL A 123 1.82 -14.59 -10.62
CA VAL A 123 2.63 -13.96 -11.66
C VAL A 123 3.33 -15.01 -12.51
N ALA A 124 3.75 -14.59 -13.70
CA ALA A 124 4.48 -15.46 -14.61
C ALA A 124 5.82 -15.94 -13.99
N PRO A 125 6.33 -17.13 -14.37
CA PRO A 125 7.56 -17.69 -13.81
C PRO A 125 8.76 -16.75 -13.88
N GLY A 126 8.88 -15.95 -14.94
CA GLY A 126 9.97 -14.98 -15.07
C GLY A 126 9.94 -13.86 -14.02
N LEU A 127 8.76 -13.49 -13.51
CA LEU A 127 8.66 -12.53 -12.40
C LEU A 127 8.95 -13.18 -11.05
N VAL A 128 8.63 -14.46 -10.88
CA VAL A 128 9.02 -15.24 -9.69
C VAL A 128 10.54 -15.31 -9.59
N ALA A 129 11.22 -15.66 -10.69
CA ALA A 129 12.69 -15.71 -10.73
C ALA A 129 13.34 -14.36 -10.39
N LEU A 130 12.72 -13.25 -10.82
CA LEU A 130 13.19 -11.91 -10.45
C LEU A 130 13.02 -11.64 -8.95
N ASP A 131 11.87 -12.00 -8.36
CA ASP A 131 11.62 -11.87 -6.92
C ASP A 131 12.62 -12.68 -6.09
N ASP A 132 12.88 -13.94 -6.47
CA ASP A 132 13.85 -14.81 -5.80
C ASP A 132 15.27 -14.21 -5.81
N PHE A 133 15.69 -13.66 -6.95
CA PHE A 133 16.97 -12.96 -7.07
C PHE A 133 17.06 -11.77 -6.10
N TRP A 134 16.03 -10.92 -6.01
CA TRP A 134 16.02 -9.76 -5.11
C TRP A 134 15.97 -10.12 -3.63
N ARG A 135 15.37 -11.25 -3.27
CA ARG A 135 15.39 -11.79 -1.90
C ARG A 135 16.79 -12.26 -1.47
N GLY A 136 17.77 -12.19 -2.37
CA GLY A 136 19.13 -12.61 -2.09
C GLY A 136 19.23 -14.13 -2.02
N GLN A 137 18.38 -14.87 -2.76
CA GLN A 137 18.71 -16.23 -3.17
C GLN A 137 19.69 -16.12 -4.34
N PRO A 138 21.02 -16.16 -4.10
CA PRO A 138 21.97 -15.82 -5.12
C PRO A 138 22.25 -17.09 -5.92
N GLN A 139 21.71 -17.20 -7.13
CA GLN A 139 22.46 -17.89 -8.18
C GLN A 139 23.47 -16.89 -8.71
N ALA A 140 24.76 -17.20 -8.54
CA ALA A 140 25.79 -16.51 -9.29
C ALA A 140 25.44 -16.64 -10.77
N ALA A 141 25.39 -15.52 -11.49
CA ALA A 141 25.16 -15.56 -12.93
C ALA A 141 26.25 -16.41 -13.57
N THR A 142 25.83 -17.56 -14.09
CA THR A 142 26.64 -18.52 -14.81
C THR A 142 26.93 -18.02 -16.22
N GLY A 143 26.13 -17.07 -16.73
CA GLY A 143 26.20 -16.57 -18.10
C GLY A 143 25.49 -17.47 -19.12
N TYR A 144 24.84 -18.54 -18.66
CA TYR A 144 24.10 -19.51 -19.46
C TYR A 144 22.62 -19.56 -19.08
N GLU A 145 22.12 -18.54 -18.39
CA GLU A 145 20.70 -18.44 -18.06
C GLU A 145 19.86 -18.27 -19.33
N GLU A 146 18.74 -19.00 -19.40
CA GLU A 146 17.74 -18.78 -20.44
C GLU A 146 17.18 -17.35 -20.36
N PRO A 147 16.98 -16.65 -21.49
CA PRO A 147 16.42 -15.31 -21.49
C PRO A 147 15.03 -15.27 -20.85
N ASN A 148 14.85 -14.34 -19.89
CA ASN A 148 13.56 -14.13 -19.27
C ASN A 148 12.59 -13.46 -20.24
N THR A 149 11.60 -14.20 -20.75
CA THR A 149 10.63 -13.68 -21.72
C THR A 149 9.53 -12.82 -21.09
N ASN A 150 9.45 -12.74 -19.76
CA ASN A 150 8.46 -11.93 -19.04
C ASN A 150 9.00 -10.58 -18.57
N VAL A 151 10.31 -10.36 -18.68
CA VAL A 151 10.99 -9.13 -18.24
C VAL A 151 11.77 -8.56 -19.42
N HIS A 152 11.46 -7.32 -19.79
CA HIS A 152 12.09 -6.64 -20.91
C HIS A 152 12.80 -5.37 -20.43
N LEU A 153 14.04 -5.18 -20.88
CA LEU A 153 14.80 -3.96 -20.67
C LEU A 153 14.99 -3.27 -22.03
N PHE A 154 14.69 -1.98 -22.08
CA PHE A 154 15.00 -1.15 -23.23
C PHE A 154 15.59 0.18 -22.78
N ARG A 155 16.32 0.82 -23.68
CA ARG A 155 16.94 2.13 -23.46
C ARG A 155 16.44 3.09 -24.53
N THR A 156 16.18 4.32 -24.12
CA THR A 156 15.89 5.43 -25.03
C THR A 156 16.89 6.56 -24.82
N ASP A 157 16.86 7.49 -25.76
CA ASP A 157 17.64 8.72 -25.84
C ASP A 157 17.03 9.89 -25.05
N SER A 158 15.74 9.83 -24.72
CA SER A 158 15.06 10.84 -23.90
C SER A 158 13.87 10.25 -23.13
N ARG A 159 13.37 10.97 -22.12
CA ARG A 159 12.12 10.63 -21.41
C ARG A 159 10.90 10.69 -22.31
N GLN A 160 10.90 11.62 -23.27
CA GLN A 160 9.81 11.75 -24.26
C GLN A 160 9.72 10.50 -25.12
N THR A 161 10.87 10.03 -25.62
CA THR A 161 10.94 8.82 -26.44
C THR A 161 10.71 7.55 -25.63
N GLU A 162 11.13 7.51 -24.36
CA GLU A 162 10.76 6.45 -23.41
C GLU A 162 9.24 6.31 -23.30
N LEU A 163 8.56 7.42 -23.02
CA LEU A 163 7.13 7.43 -22.81
C LEU A 163 6.35 7.05 -24.07
N ALA A 164 6.75 7.59 -25.22
CA ALA A 164 6.16 7.23 -26.51
C ALA A 164 6.37 5.73 -26.82
N GLN A 165 7.53 5.17 -26.47
CA GLN A 165 7.81 3.75 -26.65
C GLN A 165 6.90 2.88 -25.77
N VAL A 166 6.76 3.21 -24.48
CA VAL A 166 5.86 2.51 -23.56
C VAL A 166 4.42 2.56 -24.08
N GLY A 167 3.94 3.73 -24.49
CA GLY A 167 2.59 3.88 -25.05
C GLY A 167 2.36 3.05 -26.32
N ARG A 168 3.35 3.01 -27.23
CA ARG A 168 3.29 2.14 -28.42
C ARG A 168 3.26 0.65 -28.06
N MET A 169 4.02 0.23 -27.05
CA MET A 169 4.01 -1.16 -26.56
C MET A 169 2.64 -1.55 -26.00
N ILE A 170 2.05 -0.70 -25.16
CA ILE A 170 0.71 -0.93 -24.59
C ILE A 170 -0.32 -1.04 -25.72
N ARG A 171 -0.32 -0.10 -26.67
CA ARG A 171 -1.24 -0.14 -27.83
C ARG A 171 -1.07 -1.42 -28.63
N ALA A 172 0.16 -1.84 -28.91
CA ALA A 172 0.43 -3.08 -29.62
C ALA A 172 -0.09 -4.32 -28.86
N MET A 173 0.05 -4.36 -27.54
CA MET A 173 -0.46 -5.45 -26.70
C MET A 173 -2.00 -5.49 -26.67
N VAL A 174 -2.66 -4.35 -26.56
CA VAL A 174 -4.14 -4.26 -26.59
C VAL A 174 -4.71 -4.60 -27.98
N ALA A 175 -3.99 -4.23 -29.05
CA ALA A 175 -4.38 -4.56 -30.42
C ALA A 175 -4.20 -6.06 -30.75
N LYS A 176 -3.30 -6.74 -30.05
CA LYS A 176 -3.04 -8.17 -30.25
C LYS A 176 -4.18 -9.00 -29.64
N LYS A 177 -4.86 -9.76 -30.49
CA LYS A 177 -5.89 -10.72 -30.08
C LYS A 177 -5.28 -12.08 -29.77
N HIS A 178 -5.68 -12.65 -28.64
CA HIS A 178 -5.29 -14.00 -28.23
C HIS A 178 -6.30 -15.02 -28.72
N ALA A 179 -5.90 -16.31 -28.68
CA ALA A 179 -6.78 -17.40 -29.09
C ALA A 179 -8.00 -17.53 -28.16
N ASP A 180 -7.78 -17.31 -26.85
CA ASP A 180 -8.84 -17.13 -25.87
C ASP A 180 -9.06 -15.63 -25.64
N PRO A 181 -10.28 -15.10 -25.86
CA PRO A 181 -10.61 -13.71 -25.52
C PRO A 181 -10.41 -13.34 -24.05
N ALA A 182 -10.41 -14.31 -23.14
CA ALA A 182 -10.10 -14.06 -21.72
C ALA A 182 -8.65 -13.63 -21.50
N ASP A 183 -7.74 -13.93 -22.45
CA ASP A 183 -6.32 -13.57 -22.41
C ASP A 183 -6.03 -12.23 -23.11
N ASP A 184 -7.05 -11.57 -23.68
CA ASP A 184 -6.89 -10.26 -24.31
C ASP A 184 -6.52 -9.18 -23.29
N TYR A 185 -5.50 -8.38 -23.63
CA TYR A 185 -5.11 -7.24 -22.83
C TYR A 185 -6.08 -6.07 -23.00
N HIS A 186 -6.44 -5.46 -21.88
CA HIS A 186 -7.19 -4.22 -21.78
C HIS A 186 -6.29 -3.13 -21.18
N TYR A 187 -6.60 -1.86 -21.44
CA TYR A 187 -5.84 -0.74 -20.87
C TYR A 187 -5.76 -0.76 -19.34
N ARG A 188 -6.78 -1.31 -18.65
CA ARG A 188 -6.81 -1.47 -17.19
C ARG A 188 -5.83 -2.50 -16.64
N ASP A 189 -5.27 -3.35 -17.50
CA ASP A 189 -4.33 -4.40 -17.11
C ASP A 189 -2.89 -3.87 -17.03
N PHE A 190 -2.65 -2.61 -17.41
CA PHE A 190 -1.33 -1.98 -17.40
C PHE A 190 -1.18 -0.99 -16.25
N LEU A 191 -0.07 -1.11 -15.53
CA LEU A 191 0.38 -0.15 -14.52
C LEU A 191 1.73 0.42 -14.93
N ILE A 192 1.80 1.75 -15.07
CA ILE A 192 3.05 2.47 -15.31
C ILE A 192 3.48 3.12 -14.00
N MET A 193 4.69 2.82 -13.56
CA MET A 193 5.26 3.38 -12.34
C MET A 193 6.53 4.16 -12.65
N THR A 194 6.70 5.29 -11.98
CA THR A 194 7.95 6.05 -11.97
C THR A 194 8.23 6.51 -10.55
N ARG A 195 9.52 6.56 -10.17
CA ARG A 195 9.93 7.11 -8.87
C ARG A 195 9.64 8.61 -8.78
N HIS A 196 9.76 9.32 -9.89
CA HIS A 196 9.68 10.78 -9.97
C HIS A 196 8.67 11.18 -11.04
N LEU A 197 7.42 11.35 -10.63
CA LEU A 197 6.33 11.68 -11.54
C LEU A 197 6.54 13.06 -12.19
N ASP A 198 7.04 14.03 -11.42
CA ASP A 198 7.38 15.39 -11.85
C ASP A 198 8.26 15.41 -13.12
N ALA A 199 9.17 14.44 -13.25
CA ALA A 199 10.02 14.30 -14.41
C ALA A 199 9.27 13.99 -15.71
N TYR A 200 8.04 13.48 -15.64
CA TYR A 200 7.18 13.07 -16.77
C TYR A 200 5.85 13.84 -16.85
N GLN A 201 5.43 14.58 -15.80
CA GLN A 201 4.09 15.20 -15.69
C GLN A 201 3.68 16.01 -16.93
N THR A 202 4.57 16.87 -17.42
CA THR A 202 4.27 17.79 -18.52
C THR A 202 4.12 17.09 -19.87
N MET A 203 4.69 15.88 -20.02
CA MET A 203 4.66 15.12 -21.26
C MET A 203 3.69 13.94 -21.26
N LEU A 204 3.17 13.52 -20.09
CA LEU A 204 2.23 12.40 -19.98
C LEU A 204 0.98 12.60 -20.83
N ALA A 205 0.22 13.66 -20.55
CA ALA A 205 -1.03 13.95 -21.26
C ALA A 205 -0.84 14.11 -22.79
N PRO A 206 0.08 14.94 -23.30
CA PRO A 206 0.23 15.09 -24.76
C PRO A 206 0.66 13.79 -25.44
N THR A 207 1.60 13.04 -24.86
CA THR A 207 2.10 11.79 -25.47
C THR A 207 1.02 10.71 -25.55
N PHE A 208 0.20 10.54 -24.51
CA PHE A 208 -0.87 9.54 -24.53
C PHE A 208 -2.11 9.99 -25.33
N HIS A 209 -2.35 11.29 -25.44
CA HIS A 209 -3.41 11.82 -26.29
C HIS A 209 -3.11 11.58 -27.77
N GLU A 210 -1.86 11.77 -28.20
CA GLU A 210 -1.40 11.42 -29.56
C GLU A 210 -1.55 9.92 -29.87
N LEU A 211 -1.57 9.06 -28.86
CA LEU A 211 -1.73 7.60 -29.00
C LEU A 211 -3.19 7.12 -28.92
N GLU A 212 -4.15 7.94 -29.36
CA GLU A 212 -5.57 7.59 -29.53
C GLU A 212 -6.30 7.16 -28.24
N ASN A 213 -6.29 8.02 -27.23
CA ASN A 213 -7.15 7.91 -26.02
C ASN A 213 -6.82 6.73 -25.10
N THR A 214 -5.54 6.42 -24.90
CA THR A 214 -5.15 5.62 -23.73
C THR A 214 -5.53 6.41 -22.47
N ILE A 215 -6.58 5.97 -21.77
CA ILE A 215 -7.02 6.62 -20.54
C ILE A 215 -5.95 6.39 -19.48
N LEU A 216 -5.17 7.43 -19.19
CA LEU A 216 -4.18 7.43 -18.13
C LEU A 216 -4.85 7.87 -16.83
N PHE A 217 -4.90 6.98 -15.84
CA PHE A 217 -5.23 7.35 -14.46
C PHE A 217 -3.93 7.60 -13.71
N VAL A 218 -3.69 8.84 -13.33
CA VAL A 218 -2.54 9.21 -12.48
C VAL A 218 -3.03 9.23 -11.05
N ASP A 219 -2.51 8.32 -10.22
CA ASP A 219 -2.82 8.35 -8.79
C ASP A 219 -2.33 9.67 -8.19
N LEU A 220 -3.21 10.33 -7.45
CA LEU A 220 -3.06 11.72 -7.03
C LEU A 220 -1.86 11.85 -6.10
N GLN A 221 -0.79 12.49 -6.57
CA GLN A 221 0.09 13.20 -5.65
C GLN A 221 -0.73 14.37 -5.10
N ALA A 222 -0.82 14.48 -3.77
CA ALA A 222 -1.40 15.64 -3.11
C ALA A 222 -0.81 16.91 -3.73
N PHE A 223 -1.65 17.64 -4.46
CA PHE A 223 -1.25 18.83 -5.19
C PHE A 223 -0.91 19.92 -4.18
N ASN A 224 0.35 19.99 -3.75
CA ASN A 224 0.88 21.13 -2.99
C ASN A 224 1.12 22.29 -3.96
N GLY A 225 0.03 22.77 -4.58
CA GLY A 225 0.01 23.99 -5.36
C GLY A 225 0.23 25.17 -4.42
N ARG A 226 1.37 25.83 -4.55
CA ARG A 226 1.57 27.18 -3.99
C ARG A 226 0.51 28.11 -4.58
N PRO A 227 -0.08 29.03 -3.80
CA PRO A 227 -0.96 30.04 -4.37
C PRO A 227 -0.14 30.95 -5.29
N SER A 228 -0.55 31.02 -6.56
CA SER A 228 -0.15 32.10 -7.45
C SER A 228 -0.67 33.41 -6.86
N VAL A 229 0.23 34.40 -6.79
CA VAL A 229 -0.02 35.79 -6.39
C VAL A 229 -1.20 36.39 -7.16
#